data_AF-H2N2P1-F1
#
_entry.id   AF-H2N2P1-F1
#
_cell.length_a   1.000
_cell.length_b   1.000
_cell.length_c   1.000
_cell.angle_alpha   90.00
_cell.angle_beta   90.00
_cell.angle_gamma   90.00
#
_symmetry.space_group_name_H-M   'P 1'
#
loop_
_entity.id
_entity.type
_entity.pdbx_description
1 polymer ?
#
loop_
_entity_poly.entity_id
_entity_poly.type
_entity_poly.pdbx_seq_one_letter_code
_entity_poly.pdbx_strand_id
1 'polypeptide(L)'
;MMMMALMKVILCLWLTVTGVSASYVPQEMNKTIQNLLQHYKIPLVERFNGNPVFPKDSMDGNVEMKMIFMHGVLETYEDLIGHMLKQLPTASPPLGSNQDKPASPGTSNDDAAPVKADVRSKLMYILEKIQFLKTHRYQEQEKLLHRLQNLKKIQMDNRTVQSKALWELPQLFEKASSLADNTMRRRRRRQARNRMRLKA
;
A
#
# COMPACT_ATOMS: atom_id res chain seq x y z
N MET A 1 44.72 13.15 25.88
CA MET A 1 44.46 12.25 24.73
C MET A 1 43.51 11.09 25.06
N MET A 2 43.64 10.44 26.22
CA MET A 2 42.82 9.25 26.57
C MET A 2 41.30 9.51 26.59
N MET A 3 40.84 10.69 27.05
CA MET A 3 39.42 11.06 26.99
C MET A 3 38.86 11.12 25.56
N MET A 4 39.63 11.62 24.60
CA MET A 4 39.17 11.67 23.20
C MET A 4 39.02 10.26 22.61
N ALA A 5 39.89 9.33 22.98
CA ALA A 5 39.80 7.94 22.55
C ALA A 5 38.53 7.27 23.10
N LEU A 6 38.26 7.43 24.40
CA LEU A 6 37.02 6.92 25.03
C LEU A 6 35.76 7.51 24.38
N MET A 7 35.72 8.82 24.15
CA MET A 7 34.59 9.48 23.49
C MET A 7 34.35 8.96 22.08
N LYS A 8 35.42 8.70 21.30
CA LYS A 8 35.31 8.10 19.96
C LYS A 8 34.79 6.67 20.00
N VAL A 9 35.27 5.84 20.94
CA VAL A 9 34.79 4.47 21.09
C VAL A 9 33.30 4.44 21.47
N ILE A 10 32.89 5.30 22.41
CA ILE A 10 31.48 5.44 22.80
C ILE A 10 30.64 5.88 21.61
N LEU A 11 31.06 6.91 20.87
CA LEU A 11 30.33 7.38 19.70
C LEU A 11 30.22 6.30 18.60
N CYS A 12 31.29 5.55 18.33
CA CYS A 12 31.26 4.43 17.39
C CYS A 12 30.32 3.32 17.85
N LEU A 13 30.30 2.98 19.15
CA LEU A 13 29.36 2.00 19.69
C LEU A 13 27.92 2.47 19.58
N TRP A 14 27.67 3.77 19.80
CA TRP A 14 26.35 4.35 19.60
C TRP A 14 25.94 4.29 18.13
N LEU A 15 26.84 4.56 17.18
CA LEU A 15 26.55 4.47 15.75
C LEU A 15 26.26 3.05 15.28
N THR A 16 26.90 2.02 15.85
CA THR A 16 26.58 0.61 15.52
C THR A 16 25.31 0.12 16.20
N VAL A 17 24.98 0.65 17.39
CA VAL A 17 23.74 0.32 18.13
C VAL A 17 22.52 1.07 17.59
N THR A 18 22.69 2.28 17.06
CA THR A 18 21.70 2.91 16.18
C THR A 18 21.76 2.20 14.85
N GLY A 19 21.31 0.94 14.85
CA GLY A 19 21.09 0.15 13.65
C GLY A 19 20.36 1.05 12.68
N VAL A 20 21.03 1.35 11.58
CA VAL A 20 20.50 2.18 10.49
C VAL A 20 19.15 1.58 10.19
N SER A 21 18.09 2.28 10.61
CA SER A 21 16.73 1.84 10.36
C SER A 21 16.60 1.83 8.86
N ALA A 22 16.69 0.65 8.26
CA ALA A 22 16.69 0.50 6.82
C ALA A 22 15.38 1.11 6.33
N SER A 23 15.47 2.22 5.60
CA SER A 23 14.29 2.80 4.98
C SER A 23 13.70 1.76 4.05
N TYR A 24 12.48 1.30 4.34
CA TYR A 24 11.76 0.37 3.49
C TYR A 24 11.40 0.99 2.12
N VAL A 25 11.46 2.33 2.01
CA VAL A 25 11.27 3.06 0.76
C VAL A 25 12.64 3.26 0.10
N PRO A 26 12.88 2.69 -1.10
CA PRO A 26 14.11 2.91 -1.86
C PRO A 26 14.32 4.39 -2.19
N GLN A 27 15.59 4.82 -2.26
CA GLN A 27 15.95 6.21 -2.55
C GLN A 27 15.37 6.71 -3.88
N GLU A 28 15.39 5.87 -4.91
CA GLU A 28 14.81 6.18 -6.22
C GLU A 28 13.31 6.42 -6.14
N MET A 29 12.57 5.58 -5.41
CA MET A 29 11.13 5.74 -5.18
C MET A 29 10.82 7.07 -4.49
N ASN A 30 11.60 7.41 -3.46
CA ASN A 30 11.42 8.69 -2.76
C ASN A 30 11.66 9.88 -3.71
N LYS A 31 12.74 9.85 -4.51
CA LYS A 31 13.03 10.89 -5.51
C LYS A 31 11.89 11.02 -6.55
N THR A 32 11.38 9.89 -7.03
CA THR A 32 10.26 9.84 -7.97
C THR A 32 8.99 10.47 -7.38
N ILE A 33 8.66 10.14 -6.13
CA ILE A 33 7.52 10.74 -5.42
C ILE A 33 7.71 12.27 -5.29
N GLN A 34 8.88 12.75 -4.89
CA GLN A 34 9.12 14.19 -4.76
C GLN A 34 8.99 14.94 -6.09
N ASN A 35 9.51 14.38 -7.17
CA ASN A 35 9.37 14.96 -8.51
C ASN A 35 7.89 15.05 -8.93
N LEU A 36 7.09 14.01 -8.66
CA LEU A 36 5.66 14.03 -8.94
C LEU A 36 4.91 15.04 -8.05
N LEU A 37 5.26 15.13 -6.77
CA LEU A 37 4.68 16.12 -5.86
C LEU A 37 4.96 17.57 -6.32
N GLN A 38 6.12 17.82 -6.90
CA GLN A 38 6.45 19.12 -7.52
C GLN A 38 5.66 19.38 -8.80
N HIS A 39 5.36 18.34 -9.58
CA HIS A 39 4.54 18.47 -10.79
C HIS A 39 3.09 18.88 -10.47
N TYR A 40 2.47 18.23 -9.48
CA TYR A 40 1.07 18.52 -9.12
C TYR A 40 0.88 19.81 -8.31
N LYS A 41 1.96 20.42 -7.79
CA LYS A 41 1.99 21.75 -7.15
C LYS A 41 0.90 21.99 -6.07
N ILE A 42 0.51 20.96 -5.33
CA ILE A 42 -0.48 21.08 -4.25
C ILE A 42 0.17 21.83 -3.07
N PRO A 43 -0.48 22.89 -2.53
CA PRO A 43 0.04 23.64 -1.40
C PRO A 43 0.12 22.78 -0.12
N LEU A 44 1.09 23.10 0.74
CA LEU A 44 1.32 22.33 1.98
C LEU A 44 0.10 22.30 2.90
N VAL A 45 -0.68 23.38 2.94
CA VAL A 45 -1.90 23.48 3.76
C VAL A 45 -2.94 22.45 3.33
N GLU A 46 -3.11 22.23 2.02
CA GLU A 46 -4.03 21.20 1.51
C GLU A 46 -3.50 19.79 1.74
N ARG A 47 -2.18 19.59 1.60
CA ARG A 47 -1.53 18.29 1.84
C ARG A 47 -1.63 17.84 3.31
N PHE A 48 -1.59 18.81 4.24
CA PHE A 48 -1.60 18.57 5.68
C PHE A 48 -2.85 19.13 6.36
N ASN A 49 -4.00 19.07 5.69
CA ASN A 49 -5.29 19.59 6.18
C ASN A 49 -5.95 18.73 7.29
N GLY A 50 -5.27 17.71 7.81
CA GLY A 50 -5.81 16.80 8.83
C GLY A 50 -6.72 15.69 8.29
N ASN A 51 -7.05 15.69 7.00
CA ASN A 51 -7.91 14.69 6.36
C ASN A 51 -7.07 13.77 5.47
N PRO A 52 -6.45 12.70 6.03
CA PRO A 52 -5.67 11.77 5.23
C PRO A 52 -6.58 11.02 4.25
N VAL A 53 -6.06 10.72 3.05
CA VAL A 53 -6.78 9.92 2.05
C VAL A 53 -7.18 8.54 2.60
N PHE A 54 -6.33 7.96 3.46
CA PHE A 54 -6.61 6.71 4.15
C PHE A 54 -6.64 6.95 5.67
N PRO A 55 -7.67 6.45 6.39
CA PRO A 55 -7.76 6.61 7.83
C PRO A 55 -6.57 5.93 8.53
N LYS A 56 -5.90 6.66 9.42
CA LYS A 56 -4.71 6.17 10.15
C LYS A 56 -5.05 5.07 11.16
N ASP A 57 -6.25 5.14 11.74
CA ASP A 57 -6.70 4.29 12.84
C ASP A 57 -6.95 2.84 12.40
N SER A 58 -7.03 2.61 11.09
CA SER A 58 -7.17 1.29 10.47
C SER A 58 -6.00 0.34 10.74
N MET A 59 -4.91 0.85 11.32
CA MET A 59 -3.73 0.07 11.70
C MET A 59 -3.78 -0.50 13.13
N ASP A 60 -4.86 -0.29 13.87
CA ASP A 60 -5.05 -0.97 15.16
C ASP A 60 -5.59 -2.38 14.95
N GLY A 61 -4.84 -3.38 15.44
CA GLY A 61 -5.23 -4.79 15.31
C GLY A 61 -4.07 -5.77 15.24
N ASN A 62 -4.41 -7.05 15.06
CA ASN A 62 -3.42 -8.10 14.79
C ASN A 62 -2.78 -7.89 13.41
N VAL A 63 -1.54 -8.36 13.25
CA VAL A 63 -0.73 -8.29 12.02
C VAL A 63 -1.52 -8.75 10.78
N GLU A 64 -2.26 -9.85 10.89
CA GLU A 64 -3.07 -10.39 9.77
C GLU A 64 -4.10 -9.36 9.27
N MET A 65 -4.82 -8.69 10.17
CA MET A 65 -5.81 -7.68 9.82
C MET A 65 -5.15 -6.45 9.20
N LYS A 66 -3.98 -6.03 9.72
CA LYS A 66 -3.17 -4.96 9.11
C LYS A 66 -2.73 -5.32 7.70
N MET A 67 -2.34 -6.57 7.45
CA MET A 67 -1.94 -7.03 6.12
C MET A 67 -3.12 -7.01 5.14
N ILE A 68 -4.30 -7.45 5.57
CA ILE A 68 -5.52 -7.40 4.73
C ILE A 68 -5.86 -5.94 4.38
N PHE A 69 -5.83 -5.05 5.37
CA PHE A 69 -6.06 -3.63 5.13
C PHE A 69 -5.01 -3.03 4.18
N MET A 70 -3.73 -3.36 4.36
CA MET A 70 -2.65 -2.91 3.46
C MET A 70 -2.82 -3.40 2.03
N HIS A 71 -3.30 -4.62 1.80
CA HIS A 71 -3.65 -5.05 0.45
C HIS A 71 -4.69 -4.11 -0.17
N GLY A 72 -5.79 -3.83 0.54
CA GLY A 72 -6.84 -2.92 0.05
C GLY A 72 -6.34 -1.50 -0.21
N VAL A 73 -5.42 -0.99 0.61
CA VAL A 73 -4.75 0.30 0.36
C VAL A 73 -3.91 0.26 -0.91
N LEU A 74 -3.11 -0.79 -1.12
CA LEU A 74 -2.30 -0.94 -2.33
C LEU A 74 -3.16 -1.04 -3.59
N GLU A 75 -4.26 -1.79 -3.53
CA GLU A 75 -5.24 -1.90 -4.61
C GLU A 75 -5.87 -0.52 -4.94
N THR A 76 -6.22 0.26 -3.91
CA THR A 76 -6.74 1.62 -4.10
C THR A 76 -5.69 2.55 -4.74
N TYR A 77 -4.42 2.44 -4.34
CA TYR A 77 -3.35 3.21 -4.97
C TYR A 77 -3.10 2.81 -6.43
N GLU A 78 -3.20 1.52 -6.75
CA GLU A 78 -3.09 1.02 -8.12
C GLU A 78 -4.17 1.63 -9.01
N ASP A 79 -5.43 1.63 -8.55
CA ASP A 79 -6.54 2.27 -9.26
C ASP A 79 -6.34 3.78 -9.40
N LEU A 80 -5.95 4.46 -8.31
CA LEU A 80 -5.69 5.89 -8.30
C LEU A 80 -4.62 6.28 -9.33
N ILE A 81 -3.49 5.59 -9.34
CA ILE A 81 -2.40 5.86 -10.29
C ILE A 81 -2.82 5.48 -11.71
N GLY A 82 -3.59 4.41 -11.89
CA GLY A 82 -4.22 4.06 -13.17
C GLY A 82 -5.11 5.18 -13.69
N HIS A 83 -5.89 5.84 -12.83
CA HIS A 83 -6.67 7.01 -13.18
C HIS A 83 -5.81 8.22 -13.52
N MET A 84 -4.76 8.50 -12.74
CA MET A 84 -3.80 9.58 -13.02
C MET A 84 -3.15 9.39 -14.40
N LEU A 85 -2.78 8.16 -14.77
CA LEU A 85 -2.21 7.83 -16.07
C LEU A 85 -3.19 8.04 -17.23
N LYS A 86 -4.49 7.77 -17.03
CA LYS A 86 -5.54 8.00 -18.03
C LYS A 86 -5.85 9.49 -18.25
N GLN A 87 -5.66 10.31 -17.22
CA GLN A 87 -5.86 11.76 -17.28
C GLN A 87 -4.71 12.49 -17.99
N LEU A 88 -3.53 11.87 -18.09
CA LEU A 88 -2.45 12.43 -18.89
C LEU A 88 -2.85 12.42 -20.37
N PRO A 89 -2.59 13.51 -21.12
CA PRO A 89 -2.88 13.55 -22.55
C PRO A 89 -2.17 12.38 -23.25
N THR A 90 -2.95 11.48 -23.86
CA THR A 90 -2.39 10.48 -24.78
C THR A 90 -1.92 11.26 -26.01
N ALA A 91 -0.64 11.10 -26.38
CA ALA A 91 -0.12 11.65 -27.63
C ALA A 91 -1.09 11.26 -28.76
N SER A 92 -1.76 12.25 -29.34
CA SER A 92 -2.72 12.01 -30.40
C SER A 92 -2.01 11.31 -31.56
N PRO A 93 -2.64 10.35 -32.25
CA PRO A 93 -2.01 9.68 -33.36
C PRO A 93 -1.64 10.74 -34.41
N PRO A 94 -0.47 10.63 -35.06
CA PRO A 94 -0.06 11.58 -36.08
C PRO A 94 -1.16 11.63 -37.15
N LEU A 95 -1.85 12.77 -37.26
CA LEU A 95 -2.78 12.99 -38.35
C LEU A 95 -1.99 12.79 -39.64
N GLY A 96 -2.43 11.80 -40.41
CA GLY A 96 -1.86 11.47 -41.70
C GLY A 96 -1.69 12.72 -42.55
N SER A 97 -0.50 12.80 -43.12
CA SER A 97 -0.09 13.64 -44.24
C SER A 97 -1.25 14.16 -45.09
N ASN A 98 -1.46 15.47 -45.08
CA ASN A 98 -1.88 16.19 -46.28
C ASN A 98 -1.01 17.44 -46.35
N GLN A 99 -0.09 17.38 -47.31
CA GLN A 99 0.62 18.53 -47.86
C GLN A 99 -0.40 19.61 -48.23
N ASP A 100 -0.22 20.81 -47.70
CA ASP A 100 -0.01 22.01 -48.52
C ASP A 100 -0.27 23.27 -47.69
N LYS A 101 0.77 24.11 -47.67
CA LYS A 101 0.77 25.57 -47.56
C LYS A 101 1.34 26.15 -46.25
N PRO A 102 2.36 27.03 -46.35
CA PRO A 102 3.15 27.47 -45.22
C PRO A 102 2.64 28.78 -44.60
N ALA A 103 3.26 29.11 -43.47
CA ALA A 103 3.26 30.40 -42.77
C ALA A 103 2.14 30.62 -41.74
N SER A 104 2.35 30.06 -40.54
CA SER A 104 2.37 30.89 -39.34
C SER A 104 3.15 30.17 -38.23
N PRO A 105 4.22 30.75 -37.68
CA PRO A 105 4.95 30.18 -36.56
C PRO A 105 4.13 30.41 -35.28
N GLY A 106 3.04 29.67 -35.14
CA GLY A 106 2.34 29.55 -33.87
C GLY A 106 3.21 28.72 -32.95
N THR A 107 3.76 29.36 -31.93
CA THR A 107 4.49 28.79 -30.79
C THR A 107 3.88 27.45 -30.36
N SER A 108 4.36 26.35 -30.94
CA SER A 108 4.00 25.02 -30.51
C SER A 108 4.70 24.80 -29.18
N ASN A 109 3.90 24.52 -28.15
CA ASN A 109 4.34 24.20 -26.79
C ASN A 109 5.07 22.84 -26.76
N ASP A 110 6.11 22.66 -27.57
CA ASP A 110 6.90 21.44 -27.67
C ASP A 110 7.72 21.18 -26.39
N ASP A 111 8.02 22.20 -25.59
CA ASP A 111 8.63 22.05 -24.26
C ASP A 111 7.74 21.31 -23.25
N ALA A 112 6.43 21.24 -23.50
CA ALA A 112 5.52 20.50 -22.63
C ALA A 112 5.56 18.99 -22.89
N ALA A 113 5.95 18.54 -24.08
CA ALA A 113 6.03 17.12 -24.43
C ALA A 113 7.06 16.32 -23.59
N PRO A 114 8.32 16.77 -23.42
CA PRO A 114 9.30 16.03 -22.62
C PRO A 114 8.90 15.96 -21.15
N VAL A 115 8.39 17.06 -20.58
CA VAL A 115 7.92 17.08 -19.18
C VAL A 115 6.73 16.12 -18.98
N LYS A 116 5.82 16.01 -19.95
CA LYS A 116 4.68 15.07 -19.88
C LYS A 116 5.11 13.60 -19.96
N ALA A 117 6.00 13.27 -20.89
CA ALA A 117 6.56 11.93 -21.01
C ALA A 117 7.27 11.50 -19.71
N ASP A 118 7.96 12.46 -19.08
CA ASP A 118 8.69 12.30 -17.82
C ASP A 118 7.78 12.11 -16.59
N VAL A 119 6.55 12.64 -16.60
CA VAL A 119 5.54 12.38 -15.54
C VAL A 119 4.91 11.00 -15.72
N ARG A 120 4.59 10.63 -16.97
CA ARG A 120 4.00 9.31 -17.28
C ARG A 120 4.93 8.18 -16.85
N SER A 121 6.22 8.27 -17.19
CA SER A 121 7.21 7.24 -16.83
C SER A 121 7.36 7.09 -15.31
N LYS A 122 7.35 8.20 -14.56
CA LYS A 122 7.40 8.18 -13.08
C LYS A 122 6.18 7.54 -12.44
N LEU A 123 4.98 7.83 -12.94
CA LEU A 123 3.76 7.18 -12.45
C LEU A 123 3.77 5.68 -12.77
N MET A 124 4.22 5.30 -13.97
CA MET A 124 4.38 3.88 -14.32
C MET A 124 5.39 3.17 -13.41
N TYR A 125 6.51 3.81 -13.08
CA TYR A 125 7.48 3.26 -12.12
C TYR A 125 6.85 2.99 -10.75
N ILE A 126 6.10 3.95 -10.20
CA ILE A 126 5.42 3.77 -8.90
C ILE A 126 4.39 2.64 -9.00
N LEU A 127 3.59 2.63 -10.07
CA LEU A 127 2.59 1.60 -10.32
C LEU A 127 3.22 0.20 -10.32
N GLU A 128 4.33 0.03 -11.03
CA GLU A 128 5.07 -1.23 -11.09
C GLU A 128 5.57 -1.65 -9.70
N LYS A 129 6.10 -0.72 -8.89
CA LYS A 129 6.52 -1.03 -7.52
C LYS A 129 5.37 -1.46 -6.62
N ILE A 130 4.20 -0.86 -6.76
CA ILE A 130 2.99 -1.22 -6.01
C ILE A 130 2.49 -2.60 -6.43
N GLN A 131 2.41 -2.86 -7.73
CA GLN A 131 2.04 -4.17 -8.26
C GLN A 131 3.01 -5.26 -7.82
N PHE A 132 4.32 -4.99 -7.89
CA PHE A 132 5.34 -5.91 -7.39
C PHE A 132 5.13 -6.24 -5.91
N LEU A 133 4.89 -5.21 -5.08
CA LEU A 133 4.65 -5.40 -3.66
C LEU A 133 3.38 -6.22 -3.38
N LYS A 134 2.29 -5.94 -4.09
CA LYS A 134 1.01 -6.66 -3.97
C LYS A 134 1.18 -8.14 -4.32
N THR A 135 1.73 -8.43 -5.50
CA THR A 135 1.91 -9.79 -6.01
C THR A 135 2.85 -10.63 -5.15
N HIS A 136 3.94 -10.05 -4.61
CA HIS A 136 4.95 -10.84 -3.90
C HIS A 136 4.75 -10.90 -2.38
N ARG A 137 4.07 -9.91 -1.78
CA ARG A 137 3.94 -9.80 -0.31
C ARG A 137 2.51 -9.89 0.20
N TYR A 138 1.52 -9.73 -0.66
CA TYR A 138 0.11 -9.67 -0.27
C TYR A 138 -0.80 -10.64 -1.02
N GLN A 139 -0.24 -11.63 -1.73
CA GLN A 139 -1.01 -12.61 -2.51
C GLN A 139 -1.99 -13.43 -1.65
N GLU A 140 -1.64 -13.74 -0.40
CA GLU A 140 -2.54 -14.46 0.50
C GLU A 140 -3.75 -13.61 0.89
N GLN A 141 -3.52 -12.31 1.13
CA GLN A 141 -4.56 -11.35 1.45
C GLN A 141 -5.47 -11.11 0.25
N GLU A 142 -4.92 -11.08 -0.97
CA GLU A 142 -5.69 -11.03 -2.22
C GLU A 142 -6.65 -12.22 -2.33
N LYS A 143 -6.13 -13.45 -2.14
CA LYS A 143 -6.94 -14.68 -2.17
C LYS A 143 -8.04 -14.66 -1.11
N LEU A 144 -7.74 -14.16 0.10
CA LEU A 144 -8.72 -14.02 1.16
C LEU A 144 -9.81 -13.01 0.81
N LEU A 145 -9.44 -11.83 0.31
CA LEU A 145 -10.40 -10.80 -0.11
C LEU A 145 -11.29 -11.30 -1.23
N HIS A 146 -10.75 -12.00 -2.21
CA HIS A 146 -11.55 -12.61 -3.27
C HIS A 146 -12.57 -13.63 -2.72
N ARG A 147 -12.16 -14.47 -1.75
CA ARG A 147 -13.08 -15.39 -1.05
C ARG A 147 -14.18 -14.62 -0.31
N LEU A 148 -13.85 -13.53 0.38
CA LEU A 148 -14.83 -12.69 1.08
C LEU A 148 -15.80 -12.00 0.11
N GLN A 149 -15.33 -11.52 -1.04
CA GLN A 149 -16.18 -10.97 -2.09
C GLN A 149 -17.16 -12.02 -2.63
N ASN A 150 -16.71 -13.27 -2.78
CA ASN A 150 -17.59 -14.36 -3.21
C ASN A 150 -18.68 -14.66 -2.17
N LEU A 151 -18.39 -14.51 -0.86
CA LEU A 151 -19.42 -14.61 0.17
C LEU A 151 -20.52 -13.53 0.02
N LYS A 152 -20.16 -12.32 -0.41
CA LYS A 152 -21.13 -11.24 -0.64
C LYS A 152 -22.08 -11.53 -1.81
N LYS A 153 -21.69 -12.39 -2.74
CA LYS A 153 -22.48 -12.76 -3.93
C LYS A 153 -23.45 -13.93 -3.69
N ILE A 154 -23.48 -14.50 -2.49
CA ILE A 154 -24.37 -15.61 -2.14
C ILE A 154 -25.83 -15.13 -2.23
N GLN A 155 -26.67 -15.89 -2.94
CA GLN A 155 -28.12 -15.63 -3.05
C GLN A 155 -28.82 -16.03 -1.75
N MET A 156 -29.06 -15.04 -0.88
CA MET A 156 -29.63 -15.25 0.45
C MET A 156 -31.11 -15.67 0.41
N ASP A 157 -31.82 -15.33 -0.67
CA ASP A 157 -33.23 -15.64 -0.94
C ASP A 157 -33.44 -17.03 -1.57
N ASN A 158 -32.36 -17.69 -2.02
CA ASN A 158 -32.44 -19.00 -2.64
C ASN A 158 -32.66 -20.11 -1.60
N ARG A 159 -33.83 -20.77 -1.65
CA ARG A 159 -34.20 -21.86 -0.71
C ARG A 159 -33.17 -23.00 -0.66
N THR A 160 -32.57 -23.37 -1.79
CA THR A 160 -31.55 -24.43 -1.83
C THR A 160 -30.29 -24.01 -1.08
N VAL A 161 -29.88 -22.75 -1.22
CA VAL A 161 -28.76 -22.18 -0.47
C VAL A 161 -29.08 -22.15 1.02
N GLN A 162 -30.28 -21.70 1.40
CA GLN A 162 -30.73 -21.68 2.80
C GLN A 162 -30.70 -23.07 3.43
N SER A 163 -31.24 -24.09 2.74
CA SER A 163 -31.23 -25.46 3.23
C SER A 163 -29.81 -26.01 3.41
N LYS A 164 -28.90 -25.74 2.46
CA LYS A 164 -27.50 -26.14 2.57
C LYS A 164 -26.78 -25.43 3.71
N ALA A 165 -27.04 -24.13 3.86
CA ALA A 165 -26.46 -23.33 4.93
C ALA A 165 -26.88 -23.87 6.31
N LEU A 166 -28.15 -24.23 6.49
CA LEU A 166 -28.64 -24.85 7.74
C LEU A 166 -27.96 -26.20 8.02
N TRP A 167 -27.70 -26.99 6.98
CA TRP A 167 -27.00 -28.27 7.11
C TRP A 167 -25.52 -28.11 7.52
N GLU A 168 -24.83 -27.12 6.97
CA GLU A 168 -23.41 -26.86 7.25
C GLU A 168 -23.18 -26.05 8.54
N LEU A 169 -24.20 -25.35 9.03
CA LEU A 169 -24.12 -24.43 10.16
C LEU A 169 -23.52 -25.06 11.43
N PRO A 170 -23.91 -26.27 11.89
CA PRO A 170 -23.33 -26.85 13.10
C PRO A 170 -21.80 -26.99 13.01
N GLN A 171 -21.30 -27.43 11.85
CA GLN A 171 -19.86 -27.59 11.62
C GLN A 171 -19.12 -26.25 11.60
N LEU A 172 -19.72 -25.22 10.96
CA LEU A 172 -19.13 -23.88 10.94
C LEU A 172 -19.10 -23.25 12.33
N PHE A 173 -20.17 -23.44 13.11
CA PHE A 173 -20.29 -22.93 14.47
C PHE A 173 -19.23 -23.55 15.41
N GLU A 174 -19.02 -24.86 15.32
CA GLU A 174 -17.98 -25.57 16.07
C GLU A 174 -16.58 -25.03 15.74
N LYS A 175 -16.26 -24.91 14.45
CA LYS A 175 -14.97 -24.38 13.99
C LYS A 175 -14.73 -22.95 14.47
N ALA A 176 -15.76 -22.07 14.37
CA ALA A 176 -15.67 -20.69 14.82
C ALA A 176 -15.43 -20.59 16.33
N SER A 177 -16.17 -21.38 17.12
CA SER A 177 -16.04 -21.42 18.59
C SER A 177 -14.65 -21.92 19.01
N SER A 178 -14.18 -23.01 18.39
CA SER A 178 -12.84 -23.57 18.63
C SER A 178 -11.72 -22.58 18.32
N LEU A 179 -11.83 -21.81 17.23
CA LEU A 179 -10.84 -20.79 16.87
C LEU A 179 -10.76 -19.67 17.92
N ALA A 180 -11.92 -19.21 18.41
CA ALA A 180 -11.99 -18.20 19.46
C ALA A 180 -11.35 -18.70 20.77
N ASP A 181 -11.70 -19.92 21.19
CA ASP A 181 -11.15 -20.54 22.41
C ASP A 181 -9.64 -20.76 22.33
N ASN A 182 -9.13 -21.22 21.18
CA ASN A 182 -7.70 -21.38 20.98
C ASN A 182 -6.94 -20.06 21.11
N THR A 183 -7.51 -18.98 20.59
CA THR A 183 -6.95 -17.63 20.73
C THR A 183 -6.91 -17.19 22.19
N MET A 184 -8.00 -17.40 22.93
CA MET A 184 -8.06 -17.09 24.37
C MET A 184 -7.10 -17.95 25.19
N ARG A 185 -7.04 -19.25 24.93
CA ARG A 185 -6.12 -20.18 25.61
C ARG A 185 -4.67 -19.81 25.38
N ARG A 186 -4.31 -19.44 24.14
CA ARG A 186 -2.97 -18.94 23.80
C ARG A 186 -2.64 -17.67 24.58
N ARG A 187 -3.58 -16.73 24.70
CA ARG A 187 -3.42 -15.51 25.52
C ARG A 187 -3.19 -15.84 27.00
N ARG A 188 -4.01 -16.71 27.60
CA ARG A 188 -3.86 -17.14 29.00
C ARG A 188 -2.50 -17.80 29.26
N ARG A 189 -2.05 -18.68 28.36
CA ARG A 189 -0.72 -19.32 28.46
C ARG A 189 0.43 -18.30 28.43
N ARG A 190 0.34 -17.28 27.56
CA ARG A 190 1.34 -16.19 27.52
C ARG A 190 1.35 -15.39 28.82
N GLN A 191 0.18 -15.07 29.37
CA GLN A 191 0.07 -14.34 30.64
C GLN A 191 0.65 -15.13 31.83
N ALA A 192 0.38 -16.44 31.90
CA ALA A 192 0.95 -17.30 32.95
C ALA A 192 2.48 -17.35 32.90
N ARG A 193 3.07 -17.46 31.70
CA ARG A 193 4.53 -17.41 31.51
C ARG A 193 5.13 -16.08 31.95
N ASN A 194 4.48 -14.97 31.62
CA ASN A 194 4.95 -13.64 32.04
C ASN A 194 4.87 -13.46 33.56
N ARG A 195 3.82 -13.97 34.22
CA ARG A 195 3.72 -13.95 35.68
C ARG A 195 4.80 -14.79 36.37
N MET A 196 5.17 -15.94 35.80
CA MET A 196 6.26 -16.76 36.33
C MET A 196 7.62 -16.06 36.21
N ARG A 197 7.87 -15.37 35.07
CA ARG A 197 9.12 -14.59 34.87
C ARG A 197 9.27 -13.39 35.79
N LEU A 198 8.17 -12.82 36.29
CA LEU A 198 8.20 -11.71 37.24
C LEU A 198 8.39 -12.17 38.69
N LYS A 199 8.22 -13.47 38.96
CA LYS A 199 8.41 -14.06 40.31
C LYS A 199 9.79 -14.69 40.50
N ALA A 200 10.51 -14.93 39.41
CA ALA A 200 11.90 -15.43 39.42
C ALA A 200 12.86 -14.25 39.36
#